data_AF-A0A1W1W0D7-F1
#
_entry.id   AF-A0A1W1W0D7-F1
#
_cell.length_a   1.000
_cell.length_b   1.000
_cell.length_c   1.000
_cell.angle_alpha   90.00
_cell.angle_beta   90.00
_cell.angle_gamma   90.00
#
_symmetry.space_group_name_H-M   'P 1'
#
loop_
_entity.id
_entity.type
_entity.pdbx_description
1 polymer ?
#
loop_
_entity_poly.entity_id
_entity_poly.type
_entity_poly.pdbx_seq_one_letter_code
_entity_poly.pdbx_strand_id
1 'polypeptide(L)'
;MSTFGARLLHFLTSFPLPETLPDNVLAFSPYLEVAPQALLTQFAGRYYADHRPRVALLGINPGRLGNGRTGVAFTDPVALTSCGIPNALPQQREPSSQFIHEVIRALGGPAGFFDSFFLGSLYPLVLLREGRNYNYYDSPALTAALAPAIRLSLQLQVHDVGLRRDVAICSGPTQRGIPHAVEPGAKAIRPDSYSRPPALSDAI
;
A
#
# COMPACT_ATOMS: atom_id res chain seq x y z
N MET A 1 13.08 2.39 -21.78
CA MET A 1 12.01 2.90 -20.88
C MET A 1 12.27 2.34 -19.48
N SER A 2 11.98 3.08 -18.41
CA SER A 2 12.09 2.55 -17.03
C SER A 2 11.00 1.51 -16.76
N THR A 3 11.30 0.43 -16.04
CA THR A 3 10.30 -0.57 -15.63
C THR A 3 9.31 -0.01 -14.60
N PHE A 4 8.17 -0.65 -14.40
CA PHE A 4 7.22 -0.31 -13.34
C PHE A 4 7.94 -0.28 -11.99
N GLY A 5 8.77 -1.28 -11.71
CA GLY A 5 9.55 -1.38 -10.48
C GLY A 5 10.52 -0.21 -10.30
N ALA A 6 11.22 0.22 -11.37
CA ALA A 6 12.11 1.38 -11.31
C ALA A 6 11.36 2.70 -11.04
N ARG A 7 10.19 2.88 -11.67
CA ARG A 7 9.33 4.05 -11.44
C ARG A 7 8.72 4.04 -10.04
N LEU A 8 8.30 2.87 -9.56
CA LEU A 8 7.82 2.67 -8.19
C LEU A 8 8.89 3.04 -7.16
N LEU A 9 10.12 2.56 -7.35
CA LEU A 9 11.25 2.89 -6.49
C LEU A 9 11.49 4.40 -6.46
N HIS A 10 11.55 5.04 -7.63
CA HIS A 10 11.74 6.49 -7.71
C HIS A 10 10.63 7.25 -6.97
N PHE A 11 9.36 6.92 -7.21
CA PHE A 11 8.22 7.51 -6.51
C PHE A 11 8.34 7.39 -4.99
N LEU A 12 8.60 6.18 -4.47
CA LEU A 12 8.63 5.95 -3.03
C LEU A 12 9.85 6.57 -2.34
N THR A 13 11.01 6.65 -3.00
CA THR A 13 12.23 7.23 -2.41
C THR A 13 12.30 8.75 -2.52
N SER A 14 11.52 9.36 -3.42
CA SER A 14 11.48 10.82 -3.64
C SER A 14 10.23 11.50 -3.09
N PHE A 15 9.28 10.74 -2.53
CA PHE A 15 8.04 11.32 -2.01
C PHE A 15 8.35 12.31 -0.87
N PRO A 16 7.80 13.54 -0.90
CA PRO A 16 8.16 14.58 0.05
C PRO A 16 7.72 14.24 1.47
N LEU A 17 8.65 14.40 2.43
CA LEU A 17 8.35 14.35 3.85
C LEU A 17 7.76 15.69 4.31
N PRO A 18 6.66 15.70 5.09
CA PRO A 18 6.15 16.93 5.68
C PRO A 18 7.10 17.45 6.77
N GLU A 19 7.27 18.77 6.85
CA GLU A 19 8.10 19.40 7.89
C GLU A 19 7.44 19.32 9.28
N THR A 20 6.13 19.60 9.35
CA THR A 20 5.32 19.53 10.57
C THR A 20 3.95 18.95 10.26
N LEU A 21 3.35 18.28 11.25
CA LEU A 21 1.98 17.78 11.18
C LEU A 21 1.21 18.14 12.46
N PRO A 22 -0.12 18.29 12.39
CA PRO A 22 -0.96 18.45 13.57
C PRO A 22 -0.85 17.28 14.56
N ASP A 23 -1.34 17.49 15.77
CA ASP A 23 -1.57 16.45 16.78
C ASP A 23 -0.32 15.67 17.24
N ASN A 24 0.87 16.29 17.11
CA ASN A 24 2.18 15.67 17.39
C ASN A 24 2.40 14.38 16.58
N VAL A 25 1.88 14.35 15.36
CA VAL A 25 2.06 13.23 14.44
C VAL A 25 3.41 13.37 13.75
N LEU A 26 4.13 12.26 13.63
CA LEU A 26 5.39 12.15 12.90
C LEU A 26 5.17 11.35 11.63
N ALA A 27 5.69 11.83 10.51
CA ALA A 27 5.77 11.08 9.27
C ALA A 27 7.17 10.54 9.07
N PHE A 28 7.26 9.32 8.52
CA PHE A 28 8.51 8.65 8.25
C PHE A 28 8.43 7.89 6.93
N SER A 29 9.52 7.89 6.15
CA SER A 29 9.63 7.14 4.90
C SER A 29 10.47 5.87 5.14
N PRO A 30 9.87 4.67 5.11
CA PRO A 30 10.63 3.43 5.16
C PRO A 30 11.65 3.32 4.03
N TYR A 31 11.39 4.00 2.91
CA TYR A 31 12.17 3.91 1.68
C TYR A 31 13.48 4.68 1.71
N LEU A 32 13.69 5.49 2.75
CA LEU A 32 14.97 6.15 3.03
C LEU A 32 15.89 5.32 3.92
N GLU A 33 15.39 4.22 4.48
CA GLU A 33 16.20 3.29 5.27
C GLU A 33 16.81 2.19 4.40
N VAL A 34 18.07 1.86 4.69
CA VAL A 34 18.86 0.89 3.90
C VAL A 34 18.15 -0.46 3.74
N ALA A 35 17.65 -1.04 4.84
CA ALA A 35 17.08 -2.38 4.80
C ALA A 35 15.72 -2.47 4.08
N PRO A 36 14.68 -1.68 4.42
CA PRO A 36 13.43 -1.66 3.67
C PRO A 36 13.61 -1.27 2.20
N GLN A 37 14.49 -0.31 1.88
CA GLN A 37 14.76 0.08 0.50
C GLN A 37 15.39 -1.06 -0.32
N ALA A 38 16.35 -1.79 0.25
CA ALA A 38 16.98 -2.94 -0.41
C ALA A 38 15.99 -4.09 -0.65
N LEU A 39 15.10 -4.36 0.31
CA LEU A 39 14.07 -5.39 0.19
C LEU A 39 13.00 -5.01 -0.84
N LEU A 40 12.54 -3.75 -0.84
CA LEU A 40 11.66 -3.22 -1.88
C LEU A 40 12.31 -3.31 -3.27
N THR A 41 13.61 -3.02 -3.38
CA THR A 41 14.33 -3.11 -4.66
C THR A 41 14.34 -4.54 -5.21
N GLN A 42 14.61 -5.52 -4.35
CA GLN A 42 14.53 -6.94 -4.73
C GLN A 42 13.11 -7.34 -5.14
N PHE A 43 12.10 -6.90 -4.39
CA PHE A 43 10.70 -7.17 -4.69
C PHE A 43 10.28 -6.57 -6.03
N ALA A 44 10.64 -5.31 -6.27
CA ALA A 44 10.35 -4.60 -7.50
C ALA A 44 11.04 -5.25 -8.72
N GLY A 45 12.30 -5.69 -8.56
CA GLY A 45 13.01 -6.43 -9.60
C GLY A 45 12.40 -7.80 -9.89
N ARG A 46 11.76 -8.44 -8.90
CA ARG A 46 11.14 -9.76 -9.07
C ARG A 46 9.76 -9.70 -9.71
N TYR A 47 8.92 -8.76 -9.29
CA TYR A 47 7.49 -8.74 -9.63
C TYR A 47 7.07 -7.60 -10.57
N TYR A 48 7.93 -6.59 -10.76
CA TYR A 48 7.62 -5.39 -11.54
C TYR A 48 8.70 -5.03 -12.57
N ALA A 49 9.40 -6.03 -13.12
CA ALA A 49 10.47 -5.86 -14.11
C ALA A 49 9.97 -5.58 -15.55
N ASP A 50 8.69 -5.27 -15.74
CA ASP A 50 8.08 -4.94 -17.03
C ASP A 50 7.51 -3.51 -17.06
N HIS A 51 6.80 -3.15 -18.13
CA HIS A 51 6.22 -1.81 -18.30
C HIS A 51 4.68 -1.77 -18.25
N ARG A 52 4.00 -2.91 -18.03
CA ARG A 52 2.55 -3.01 -18.14
C ARG A 52 1.85 -2.25 -17.00
N PRO A 53 0.72 -1.59 -17.27
CA PRO A 53 -0.06 -0.96 -16.21
C PRO A 53 -0.60 -1.98 -15.20
N ARG A 54 -0.75 -1.57 -13.94
CA ARG A 54 -1.29 -2.42 -12.87
C ARG A 54 -2.63 -1.90 -12.36
N VAL A 55 -3.55 -2.80 -12.02
CA VAL A 55 -4.76 -2.46 -11.26
C VAL A 55 -4.33 -2.10 -9.84
N ALA A 56 -4.75 -0.93 -9.36
CA ALA A 56 -4.43 -0.47 -8.02
C ALA A 56 -5.27 -1.22 -6.96
N LEU A 57 -4.62 -1.76 -5.94
CA LEU A 57 -5.22 -2.19 -4.68
C LEU A 57 -4.63 -1.30 -3.58
N LEU A 58 -5.38 -0.29 -3.14
CA LEU A 58 -4.88 0.76 -2.26
C LEU A 58 -5.45 0.66 -0.85
N GLY A 59 -4.53 0.49 0.10
CA GLY A 59 -4.77 0.66 1.53
C GLY A 59 -4.70 2.12 1.96
N ILE A 60 -4.48 2.32 3.26
CA ILE A 60 -4.58 3.63 3.92
C ILE A 60 -3.21 4.33 3.91
N ASN A 61 -2.34 3.94 4.83
CA ASN A 61 -0.93 4.29 4.89
C ASN A 61 -0.12 3.13 5.47
N PRO A 62 1.19 3.04 5.18
CA PRO A 62 2.07 2.05 5.78
C PRO A 62 1.98 2.02 7.32
N GLY A 63 1.99 0.81 7.87
CA GLY A 63 2.25 0.56 9.29
C GLY A 63 3.75 0.30 9.54
N ARG A 64 4.19 0.59 10.77
CA ARG A 64 5.60 0.48 11.19
C ARG A 64 6.18 -0.94 11.15
N LEU A 65 5.38 -1.98 11.43
CA LEU A 65 5.90 -3.34 11.68
C LEU A 65 5.98 -4.20 10.40
N GLY A 66 5.15 -3.93 9.39
CA GLY A 66 5.16 -4.57 8.08
C GLY A 66 5.95 -3.76 7.09
N ASN A 67 5.26 -2.92 6.30
CA ASN A 67 5.91 -2.08 5.28
C ASN A 67 7.03 -1.21 5.88
N GLY A 68 6.89 -0.71 7.10
CA GLY A 68 7.96 0.03 7.79
C GLY A 68 9.26 -0.76 8.00
N ARG A 69 9.21 -2.10 7.99
CA ARG A 69 10.39 -2.98 8.08
C ARG A 69 10.82 -3.55 6.73
N THR A 70 9.86 -3.89 5.86
CA THR A 70 10.13 -4.61 4.61
C THR A 70 10.19 -3.73 3.37
N GLY A 71 9.63 -2.52 3.44
CA GLY A 71 9.41 -1.65 2.30
C GLY A 71 8.29 -2.11 1.36
N VAL A 72 7.67 -3.27 1.58
CA VAL A 72 6.66 -3.84 0.67
C VAL A 72 5.27 -3.77 1.30
N ALA A 73 4.30 -3.20 0.59
CA ALA A 73 2.95 -2.97 1.13
C ALA A 73 2.28 -4.30 1.51
N PHE A 74 1.63 -4.33 2.68
CA PHE A 74 0.97 -5.51 3.27
C PHE A 74 1.80 -6.80 3.21
N THR A 75 3.12 -6.68 3.31
CA THR A 75 4.03 -7.81 3.22
C THR A 75 4.98 -7.73 4.41
N ASP A 76 4.63 -8.45 5.47
CA ASP A 76 5.47 -8.64 6.65
C ASP A 76 6.70 -9.52 6.31
N PRO A 77 7.70 -9.64 7.22
CA PRO A 77 8.90 -10.43 6.97
C PRO A 77 8.66 -11.89 6.59
N VAL A 78 7.60 -12.51 7.10
CA VAL A 78 7.26 -13.92 6.84
C VAL A 78 6.64 -14.07 5.45
N ALA A 79 5.73 -13.17 5.11
CA ALA A 79 5.15 -13.05 3.79
C ALA A 79 6.20 -12.74 2.71
N LEU A 80 7.16 -11.86 3.01
CA LEU A 80 8.25 -11.52 2.08
C LEU A 80 9.12 -12.73 1.75
N THR A 81 9.43 -13.55 2.77
CA THR A 81 10.12 -14.83 2.58
C THR A 81 9.30 -15.78 1.70
N SER A 82 7.98 -15.83 1.89
CA SER A 82 7.07 -16.64 1.06
C SER A 82 6.98 -16.15 -0.39
N CYS A 83 7.26 -14.87 -0.65
CA CYS A 83 7.47 -14.30 -1.98
C CYS A 83 8.86 -14.63 -2.58
N GLY A 84 9.69 -15.42 -1.90
CA GLY A 84 11.02 -15.81 -2.35
C GLY A 84 12.08 -14.74 -2.14
N ILE A 85 11.87 -13.81 -1.20
CA ILE A 85 12.85 -12.78 -0.81
C ILE A 85 13.24 -13.01 0.65
N PRO A 86 14.35 -13.73 0.89
CA PRO A 86 14.80 -14.02 2.25
C PRO A 86 15.24 -12.73 2.97
N ASN A 87 15.04 -12.68 4.28
CA ASN A 87 15.41 -11.55 5.11
C ASN A 87 15.76 -11.99 6.53
N ALA A 88 16.59 -11.20 7.22
CA ALA A 88 17.01 -11.44 8.60
C ALA A 88 16.18 -10.63 9.62
N LEU A 89 15.01 -10.12 9.22
CA LEU A 89 14.16 -9.32 10.11
C LEU A 89 13.47 -10.22 11.15
N PRO A 90 13.05 -9.67 12.29
CA PRO A 90 12.20 -10.40 13.23
C PRO A 90 10.95 -10.95 12.52
N GLN A 91 10.74 -12.27 12.61
CA GLN A 91 9.67 -13.00 11.91
C GLN A 91 8.32 -12.81 12.62
N GLN A 92 7.89 -11.55 12.75
CA GLN A 92 6.63 -11.15 13.33
C GLN A 92 5.59 -11.01 12.22
N ARG A 93 4.45 -11.68 12.39
CA ARG A 93 3.35 -11.60 11.43
C ARG A 93 2.44 -10.41 11.73
N GLU A 94 1.95 -9.76 10.68
CA GLU A 94 0.91 -8.74 10.77
C GLU A 94 -0.42 -9.29 10.25
N PRO A 95 -1.55 -9.14 10.99
CA PRO A 95 -2.84 -9.66 10.57
C PRO A 95 -3.27 -9.20 9.16
N SER A 96 -3.05 -7.92 8.84
CA SER A 96 -3.36 -7.38 7.51
C SER A 96 -2.49 -7.99 6.41
N SER A 97 -1.23 -8.32 6.71
CA SER A 97 -0.35 -8.99 5.76
C SER A 97 -0.79 -10.45 5.56
N GLN A 98 -1.10 -11.17 6.64
CA GLN A 98 -1.62 -12.53 6.57
C GLN A 98 -2.86 -12.62 5.68
N PHE A 99 -3.86 -11.78 5.94
CA PHE A 99 -5.10 -11.75 5.16
C PHE A 99 -4.85 -11.47 3.69
N ILE A 100 -4.06 -10.46 3.36
CA ILE A 100 -3.78 -10.14 1.95
C ILE A 100 -3.00 -11.27 1.27
N HIS A 101 -2.05 -11.91 1.96
CA HIS A 101 -1.31 -13.03 1.37
C HIS A 101 -2.15 -14.29 1.22
N GLU A 102 -3.18 -14.50 2.04
CA GLU A 102 -4.21 -15.52 1.80
C GLU A 102 -5.01 -15.22 0.53
N VAL A 103 -5.40 -13.95 0.32
CA VAL A 103 -6.08 -13.52 -0.91
C VAL A 103 -5.18 -13.71 -2.14
N ILE A 104 -3.91 -13.27 -2.07
CA ILE A 104 -2.92 -13.47 -3.14
C ILE A 104 -2.78 -14.96 -3.48
N ARG A 105 -2.69 -15.82 -2.47
CA ARG A 105 -2.62 -17.27 -2.67
C ARG A 105 -3.89 -17.82 -3.32
N ALA A 106 -5.07 -17.38 -2.88
CA ALA A 106 -6.34 -17.77 -3.48
C ALA A 106 -6.49 -17.31 -4.94
N LEU A 107 -5.82 -16.22 -5.33
CA LEU A 107 -5.77 -15.69 -6.69
C LEU A 107 -4.64 -16.27 -7.55
N GLY A 108 -4.08 -17.44 -7.19
CA GLY A 108 -3.05 -18.12 -7.98
C GLY A 108 -1.60 -17.77 -7.61
N GLY A 109 -1.39 -17.09 -6.48
CA GLY A 109 -0.07 -16.81 -5.93
C GLY A 109 0.55 -15.49 -6.39
N PRO A 110 1.72 -15.13 -5.82
CA PRO A 110 2.28 -13.78 -5.96
C PRO A 110 2.71 -13.46 -7.39
N ALA A 111 3.19 -14.43 -8.17
CA ALA A 111 3.59 -14.19 -9.55
C ALA A 111 2.43 -13.70 -10.42
N GLY A 112 1.32 -14.46 -10.45
CA GLY A 112 0.12 -14.06 -11.21
C GLY A 112 -0.55 -12.81 -10.63
N PHE A 113 -0.57 -12.66 -9.31
CA PHE A 113 -1.15 -11.49 -8.68
C PHE A 113 -0.40 -10.19 -9.05
N PHE A 114 0.92 -10.13 -8.82
CA PHE A 114 1.70 -8.91 -9.08
C PHE A 114 1.96 -8.65 -10.57
N ASP A 115 1.67 -9.62 -11.44
CA ASP A 115 1.59 -9.42 -12.89
C ASP A 115 0.48 -8.43 -13.28
N SER A 116 -0.64 -8.45 -12.55
CA SER A 116 -1.85 -7.69 -12.85
C SER A 116 -2.15 -6.56 -11.86
N PHE A 117 -1.76 -6.74 -10.59
CA PHE A 117 -2.10 -5.85 -9.49
C PHE A 117 -0.87 -5.14 -8.92
N PHE A 118 -1.09 -3.92 -8.44
CA PHE A 118 -0.16 -3.20 -7.60
C PHE A 118 -0.82 -3.01 -6.23
N LEU A 119 -0.11 -3.40 -5.18
CA LEU A 119 -0.53 -3.22 -3.81
C LEU A 119 0.22 -2.05 -3.19
N GLY A 120 -0.52 -1.07 -2.67
CA GLY A 120 0.05 0.15 -2.12
C GLY A 120 -0.87 0.83 -1.13
N SER A 121 -0.62 2.11 -0.89
CA SER A 121 -1.38 2.96 0.02
C SER A 121 -1.70 4.29 -0.62
N LEU A 122 -2.78 4.92 -0.18
CA LEU A 122 -3.15 6.27 -0.60
C LEU A 122 -2.14 7.32 -0.13
N TYR A 123 -1.70 7.20 1.11
CA TYR A 123 -0.60 7.98 1.64
C TYR A 123 0.62 7.07 1.80
N PRO A 124 1.78 7.38 1.19
CA PRO A 124 2.88 6.43 1.08
C PRO A 124 3.83 6.44 2.30
N LEU A 125 3.58 7.26 3.32
CA LEU A 125 4.46 7.38 4.49
C LEU A 125 3.86 6.74 5.74
N VAL A 126 4.70 6.22 6.63
CA VAL A 126 4.29 5.76 7.96
C VAL A 126 3.95 6.98 8.80
N LEU A 127 2.82 6.93 9.51
CA LEU A 127 2.42 7.95 10.47
C LEU A 127 2.47 7.37 11.88
N LEU A 128 3.07 8.10 12.81
CA LEU A 128 3.16 7.74 14.21
C LEU A 128 2.61 8.85 15.09
N ARG A 129 1.87 8.47 16.14
CA ARG A 129 1.50 9.35 17.25
C ARG A 129 1.88 8.64 18.54
N GLU A 130 2.71 9.28 19.37
CA GLU A 130 3.22 8.69 20.62
C GLU A 130 3.88 7.30 20.40
N GLY A 131 4.60 7.13 19.28
CA GLY A 131 5.28 5.88 18.91
C GLY A 131 4.36 4.75 18.41
N ARG A 132 3.04 4.99 18.28
CA ARG A 132 2.06 4.02 17.78
C ARG A 132 1.65 4.37 16.36
N ASN A 133 1.27 3.36 15.57
CA ASN A 133 0.73 3.57 14.22
C ASN A 133 -0.48 4.50 14.29
N TYR A 134 -0.53 5.44 13.36
CA TYR A 134 -1.64 6.37 13.18
C TYR A 134 -2.07 6.37 11.71
N ASN A 135 -3.34 6.65 11.46
CA ASN A 135 -3.86 6.80 10.11
C ASN A 135 -4.02 8.27 9.75
N TYR A 136 -3.90 8.59 8.46
CA TYR A 136 -4.11 9.96 7.99
C TYR A 136 -5.51 10.50 8.32
N TYR A 137 -6.50 9.63 8.57
CA TYR A 137 -7.87 9.98 8.88
C TYR A 137 -8.22 9.97 10.39
N ASP A 138 -7.26 9.64 11.27
CA ASP A 138 -7.56 9.49 12.70
C ASP A 138 -7.84 10.85 13.39
N SER A 139 -7.55 11.99 12.74
CA SER A 139 -8.07 13.31 13.12
C SER A 139 -8.50 14.15 11.92
N PRO A 140 -9.52 15.02 12.07
CA PRO A 140 -9.91 15.95 11.01
C PRO A 140 -8.78 16.91 10.60
N ALA A 141 -8.00 17.39 11.57
CA ALA A 141 -6.88 18.30 11.31
C ALA A 141 -5.79 17.64 10.46
N LEU A 142 -5.41 16.40 10.80
CA LEU A 142 -4.43 15.63 10.04
C LEU A 142 -4.97 15.28 8.64
N THR A 143 -6.24 14.89 8.54
CA THR A 143 -6.89 14.60 7.26
C THR A 143 -6.80 15.79 6.31
N ALA A 144 -7.14 16.98 6.80
CA ALA A 144 -7.09 18.21 6.02
C ALA A 144 -5.64 18.56 5.62
N ALA A 145 -4.69 18.44 6.56
CA ALA A 145 -3.27 18.71 6.31
C ALA A 145 -2.66 17.77 5.26
N LEU A 146 -3.04 16.49 5.25
CA LEU A 146 -2.48 15.49 4.34
C LEU A 146 -3.23 15.35 3.02
N ALA A 147 -4.42 15.96 2.85
CA ALA A 147 -5.21 15.86 1.63
C ALA A 147 -4.44 16.27 0.35
N PRO A 148 -3.63 17.35 0.33
CA PRO A 148 -2.80 17.67 -0.84
C PRO A 148 -1.75 16.60 -1.14
N ALA A 149 -1.07 16.06 -0.12
CA ALA A 149 -0.04 15.03 -0.29
C ALA A 149 -0.64 13.70 -0.77
N ILE A 150 -1.83 13.32 -0.28
CA ILE A 150 -2.57 12.13 -0.75
C ILE A 150 -2.94 12.29 -2.23
N ARG A 151 -3.41 13.47 -2.63
CA ARG A 151 -3.70 13.75 -4.05
C ARG A 151 -2.45 13.65 -4.92
N LEU A 152 -1.34 14.23 -4.47
CA LEU A 152 -0.05 14.12 -5.15
C LEU A 152 0.36 12.65 -5.28
N SER A 153 0.25 11.86 -4.21
CA SER A 153 0.58 10.44 -4.23
C SER A 153 -0.22 9.69 -5.29
N LEU A 154 -1.53 9.90 -5.37
CA LEU A 154 -2.38 9.28 -6.38
C LEU A 154 -1.99 9.70 -7.80
N GLN A 155 -1.70 10.98 -8.01
CA GLN A 155 -1.24 11.49 -9.32
C GLN A 155 0.07 10.81 -9.73
N LEU A 156 1.08 10.77 -8.86
CA LEU A 156 2.37 10.12 -9.15
C LEU A 156 2.20 8.62 -9.40
N GLN A 157 1.36 7.95 -8.62
CA GLN A 157 1.05 6.53 -8.83
C GLN A 157 0.42 6.27 -10.21
N VAL A 158 -0.54 7.10 -10.63
CA VAL A 158 -1.21 6.95 -11.92
C VAL A 158 -0.30 7.34 -13.10
N HIS A 159 0.34 8.50 -13.04
CA HIS A 159 1.05 9.08 -14.18
C HIS A 159 2.49 8.59 -14.30
N ASP A 160 3.18 8.43 -13.17
CA ASP A 160 4.62 8.17 -13.19
C ASP A 160 4.91 6.69 -12.91
N VAL A 161 4.23 6.07 -11.95
CA VAL A 161 4.41 4.63 -11.69
C VAL A 161 3.72 3.81 -12.78
N GLY A 162 2.54 4.21 -13.23
CA GLY A 162 1.80 3.57 -14.33
C GLY A 162 0.66 2.69 -13.84
N LEU A 163 -0.13 3.17 -12.88
CA LEU A 163 -1.38 2.50 -12.52
C LEU A 163 -2.46 2.72 -13.59
N ARG A 164 -3.35 1.73 -13.70
CA ARG A 164 -4.56 1.82 -14.53
C ARG A 164 -5.45 2.98 -14.05
N ARG A 165 -6.08 3.65 -15.00
CA ARG A 165 -6.98 4.78 -14.74
C ARG A 165 -8.44 4.39 -14.70
N ASP A 166 -8.79 3.24 -15.27
CA ASP A 166 -10.18 2.78 -15.44
C ASP A 166 -10.74 2.06 -14.21
N VAL A 167 -9.87 1.50 -13.36
CA VAL A 167 -10.25 0.77 -12.16
C VAL A 167 -9.21 0.88 -11.05
N ALA A 168 -9.71 1.05 -9.83
CA ALA A 168 -8.97 0.89 -8.58
C ALA A 168 -9.86 0.20 -7.54
N ILE A 169 -9.24 -0.63 -6.70
CA ILE A 169 -9.87 -1.27 -5.56
C ILE A 169 -9.29 -0.61 -4.31
N CYS A 170 -10.16 -0.12 -3.44
CA CYS A 170 -9.69 0.53 -2.22
C CYS A 170 -10.20 -0.19 -0.97
N SER A 171 -9.31 -0.41 -0.01
CA SER A 171 -9.60 -1.12 1.23
C SER A 171 -9.64 -0.15 2.41
N GLY A 172 -10.80 -0.04 3.08
CA GLY A 172 -10.98 0.72 4.32
C GLY A 172 -12.36 1.41 4.42
N PRO A 173 -12.99 1.42 5.61
CA PRO A 173 -14.37 1.89 5.80
C PRO A 173 -14.54 3.43 5.69
N THR A 174 -13.45 4.20 5.73
CA THR A 174 -13.44 5.67 5.80
C THR A 174 -12.97 6.37 4.52
N GLN A 175 -12.72 5.62 3.44
CA GLN A 175 -12.28 6.21 2.16
C GLN A 175 -13.38 7.00 1.41
N ARG A 176 -14.52 7.25 2.05
CA ARG A 176 -15.69 7.96 1.48
C ARG A 176 -15.42 9.44 1.14
N GLY A 177 -14.34 10.04 1.65
CA GLY A 177 -14.00 11.46 1.48
C GLY A 177 -12.79 11.76 0.60
N ILE A 178 -12.19 10.78 -0.07
CA ILE A 178 -11.04 11.03 -0.94
C ILE A 178 -11.56 11.75 -2.20
N PRO A 179 -11.03 12.94 -2.52
CA PRO A 179 -11.47 13.67 -3.70
C PRO A 179 -11.31 12.78 -4.93
N HIS A 180 -12.30 12.81 -5.83
CA HIS A 180 -12.25 12.18 -7.15
C HIS A 180 -10.92 12.50 -7.86
N ALA A 181 -9.90 11.67 -7.64
CA ALA A 181 -8.70 11.57 -8.48
C ALA A 181 -8.91 10.56 -9.61
N VAL A 182 -10.11 9.97 -9.64
CA VAL A 182 -10.60 9.05 -10.64
C VAL A 182 -11.33 9.92 -11.66
N GLU A 183 -10.79 10.02 -12.88
CA GLU A 183 -11.41 10.77 -13.98
C GLU A 183 -12.87 10.34 -14.20
N PRO A 184 -13.72 11.21 -14.78
CA PRO A 184 -15.10 10.86 -15.12
C PRO A 184 -15.14 9.56 -15.95
N GLY A 185 -15.68 8.48 -15.37
CA GLY A 185 -15.87 7.19 -16.04
C GLY A 185 -15.17 5.99 -15.40
N ALA A 186 -14.25 6.19 -14.45
CA ALA A 186 -13.55 5.07 -13.83
C ALA A 186 -14.29 4.49 -12.61
N LYS A 187 -14.26 3.16 -12.49
CA LYS A 187 -15.06 2.41 -11.52
C LYS A 187 -14.24 2.16 -10.25
N ALA A 188 -14.67 2.77 -9.14
CA ALA A 188 -14.19 2.39 -7.81
C ALA A 188 -15.05 1.22 -7.29
N ILE A 189 -14.44 0.04 -7.13
CA ILE A 189 -15.13 -1.10 -6.51
C ILE A 189 -14.98 -0.98 -4.99
N ARG A 190 -16.11 -0.73 -4.31
CA ARG A 190 -16.16 -0.61 -2.85
C ARG A 190 -16.49 -1.98 -2.22
N PRO A 191 -15.84 -2.40 -1.13
CA PRO A 191 -16.13 -3.67 -0.47
C PRO A 191 -17.57 -3.77 0.08
N ASP A 192 -18.21 -2.62 0.31
CA ASP A 192 -19.56 -2.48 0.88
C ASP A 192 -20.66 -3.13 0.03
N SER A 193 -20.36 -3.54 -1.21
CA SER A 193 -21.29 -4.25 -2.10
C SER A 193 -21.34 -5.77 -1.86
N TYR A 194 -20.48 -6.32 -1.00
CA TYR A 194 -20.63 -7.68 -0.50
C TYR A 194 -21.49 -7.67 0.76
N SER A 195 -22.77 -8.03 0.61
CA SER A 195 -23.55 -8.56 1.72
C SER A 195 -22.71 -9.65 2.40
N ARG A 196 -22.51 -9.52 3.73
CA ARG A 196 -21.85 -10.55 4.55
C ARG A 196 -22.33 -11.93 4.09
N PRO A 197 -21.43 -12.89 3.76
CA PRO A 197 -21.87 -14.27 3.73
C PRO A 197 -22.48 -14.58 5.11
N PRO A 198 -23.62 -15.30 5.17
CA PRO A 198 -24.19 -15.68 6.45
C PRO A 198 -23.11 -16.36 7.27
N ALA A 199 -23.07 -16.00 8.56
CA ALA A 199 -22.16 -16.64 9.51
C ALA A 199 -22.31 -18.16 9.35
N LEU A 200 -21.19 -18.88 9.26
CA LEU A 200 -21.17 -20.29 9.60
C LEU A 200 -21.52 -20.39 11.09
N SER A 201 -22.82 -20.39 11.37
CA SER A 201 -23.36 -20.88 12.63
C SER A 201 -23.28 -22.41 12.58
N ASP A 202 -22.57 -22.97 13.55
CA ASP A 202 -22.88 -24.23 14.20
C ASP A 202 -23.69 -25.24 13.37
N ALA A 203 -22.98 -26.10 12.65
CA ALA A 203 -23.47 -27.42 12.26
C ALA A 203 -22.30 -28.34 11.88
N ILE A 204 -21.91 -29.18 12.86
CA ILE A 204 -21.26 -30.50 12.75
C ILE A 204 -19.78 -30.50 12.34
#